data_AF-Q5L6M1-F1
#
_entry.id   AF-Q5L6M1-F1
#
_cell.length_a   1.000
_cell.length_b   1.000
_cell.length_c   1.000
_cell.angle_alpha   90.00
_cell.angle_beta   90.00
_cell.angle_gamma   90.00
#
_symmetry.space_group_name_H-M   'P 1'
#
loop_
_entity.id
_entity.type
_entity.pdbx_description
1 polymer ?
#
loop_
_entity_poly.entity_id
_entity_poly.type
_entity_poly.pdbx_seq_one_letter_code
_entity_poly.pdbx_strand_id
1 'polypeptide(L)'
;MILRKIAQYIFFLSIICSFISVVVSSPNPEQGSPKVAVFLSFSHSILEDCSQSCIEVLKTFDNSPEVVVVNAEDSVVKARKLARTLHSDQNIVAIVTLGSIATKIMSQIETKKPIIYAAVPEGETLAFPKKQTNIYGVNDSLDINQCCFAIQAVRTNAESLVYLQPAEPFPSALQQEIEKKLHASGISVTEISVIPANFKTRIQQAIDKRPSAIFIPFSSLAHKLGTAFIEDILKEKIPIITDDFSLVAEGACVACGVDFKKSGRQAAQMVYHLLNQQQDIEGLKKIIAEPLPQTTTFNEDVIRRLGLKINRTERKQFRSIIFKDNKDKKAAVKSDKPDTDKNYSPA
;
A
#
# COMPACT_ATOMS: atom_id res chain seq x y z
N MET A 1 -16.56 -75.14 -17.72
CA MET A 1 -15.91 -74.36 -16.64
C MET A 1 -14.83 -73.40 -17.14
N ILE A 2 -14.03 -73.80 -18.13
CA ILE A 2 -12.93 -72.98 -18.72
C ILE A 2 -13.47 -71.76 -19.50
N LEU A 3 -14.54 -71.93 -20.29
CA LEU A 3 -15.11 -70.85 -21.11
C LEU A 3 -15.64 -69.66 -20.28
N ARG A 4 -16.17 -69.92 -19.08
CA ARG A 4 -16.68 -68.90 -18.15
C ARG A 4 -15.55 -68.07 -17.52
N LYS A 5 -14.39 -68.69 -17.27
CA LYS A 5 -13.20 -67.97 -16.78
C LYS A 5 -12.60 -67.07 -17.86
N ILE A 6 -12.55 -67.54 -19.12
CA ILE A 6 -12.05 -66.75 -20.25
C ILE A 6 -12.95 -65.51 -20.49
N ALA A 7 -14.28 -65.68 -20.43
CA ALA A 7 -15.21 -64.55 -20.55
C ALA A 7 -15.05 -63.52 -19.42
N GLN A 8 -14.78 -63.94 -18.19
CA GLN A 8 -14.49 -63.03 -17.08
C GLN A 8 -13.19 -62.24 -17.31
N TYR A 9 -12.12 -62.87 -17.80
CA TYR A 9 -10.86 -62.18 -18.08
C TYR A 9 -11.00 -61.14 -19.20
N ILE A 10 -11.75 -61.45 -20.26
CA ILE A 10 -12.01 -60.50 -21.36
C ILE A 10 -12.82 -59.29 -20.86
N PHE A 11 -13.81 -59.52 -19.98
CA PHE A 11 -14.60 -58.45 -19.39
C PHE A 11 -13.75 -57.51 -18.52
N PHE A 12 -12.90 -58.06 -17.63
CA PHE A 12 -11.98 -57.28 -16.81
C PHE A 12 -10.95 -56.51 -17.64
N LEU A 13 -10.42 -57.13 -18.71
CA LEU A 13 -9.48 -56.46 -19.61
C LEU A 13 -10.14 -55.27 -20.33
N SER A 14 -11.41 -55.39 -20.73
CA SER A 14 -12.13 -54.28 -21.36
C SER A 14 -12.38 -53.10 -20.40
N ILE A 15 -12.65 -53.38 -19.12
CA ILE A 15 -12.81 -52.34 -18.09
C ILE A 15 -11.48 -51.63 -17.83
N ILE A 16 -10.37 -52.38 -17.77
CA ILE A 16 -9.03 -51.81 -17.58
C ILE A 16 -8.64 -50.94 -18.78
N CYS A 17 -8.88 -51.41 -20.01
CA CYS A 17 -8.63 -50.62 -21.22
C CYS A 17 -9.51 -49.36 -21.30
N SER A 18 -10.78 -49.44 -20.86
CA SER A 18 -11.67 -48.28 -20.79
C SER A 18 -11.20 -47.27 -19.73
N PHE A 19 -10.66 -47.72 -18.60
CA PHE A 19 -10.14 -46.84 -17.55
C PHE A 19 -8.86 -46.13 -18.00
N ILE A 20 -7.96 -46.84 -18.69
CA ILE A 20 -6.72 -46.26 -19.24
C ILE A 20 -7.06 -45.23 -20.34
N SER A 21 -8.04 -45.50 -21.19
CA SER A 21 -8.46 -44.56 -22.25
C SER A 21 -9.04 -43.25 -21.70
N VAL A 22 -9.76 -43.30 -20.56
CA VAL A 22 -10.30 -42.11 -19.87
C VAL A 22 -9.20 -41.30 -19.16
N VAL A 23 -8.17 -41.96 -18.61
CA VAL A 23 -7.02 -41.29 -18.00
C VAL A 23 -6.12 -40.64 -19.06
N VAL A 24 -5.97 -41.26 -20.24
CA VAL A 24 -5.15 -40.72 -21.34
C VAL A 24 -5.88 -39.65 -22.17
N SER A 25 -7.22 -39.66 -22.19
CA SER A 25 -8.05 -38.69 -22.94
C SER A 25 -8.61 -37.56 -22.08
N SER A 26 -8.12 -37.37 -20.86
CA SER A 26 -8.42 -36.13 -20.13
C SER A 26 -7.75 -34.98 -20.87
N PRO A 27 -8.50 -34.01 -21.44
CA PRO A 27 -7.88 -32.83 -22.01
C PRO A 27 -7.09 -32.17 -20.88
N ASN A 28 -5.79 -31.95 -21.08
CA ASN A 28 -5.04 -31.02 -20.25
C ASN A 28 -5.89 -29.74 -20.23
N PRO A 29 -6.32 -29.24 -19.07
CA PRO A 29 -7.00 -27.95 -19.03
C PRO A 29 -6.07 -26.98 -19.75
N GLU A 30 -6.57 -26.29 -20.78
CA GLU A 30 -5.81 -25.24 -21.46
C GLU A 30 -5.25 -24.33 -20.36
N GLN A 31 -3.95 -24.45 -20.12
CA GLN A 31 -3.29 -23.75 -19.06
C GLN A 31 -3.19 -22.31 -19.57
N GLY A 32 -4.17 -21.49 -19.19
CA GLY A 32 -4.25 -20.09 -19.57
C GLY A 32 -2.94 -19.39 -19.22
N SER A 33 -2.59 -18.35 -19.96
CA SER A 33 -1.38 -17.57 -19.70
C SER A 33 -1.32 -17.16 -18.23
N PRO A 34 -0.15 -17.29 -17.57
CA PRO A 34 -0.02 -16.96 -16.15
C PRO A 34 -0.40 -15.51 -15.92
N LYS A 35 -1.16 -15.29 -14.84
CA LYS A 35 -1.68 -13.98 -14.45
C LYS A 35 -1.13 -13.53 -13.11
N VAL A 36 -0.85 -12.25 -12.99
CA VAL A 36 -0.56 -11.59 -11.71
C VAL A 36 -1.73 -10.69 -11.37
N ALA A 37 -2.25 -10.80 -10.15
CA ALA A 37 -3.30 -9.91 -9.66
C ALA A 37 -2.68 -8.72 -8.93
N VAL A 38 -3.16 -7.50 -9.20
CA VAL A 38 -2.91 -6.32 -8.37
C VAL A 38 -4.22 -5.94 -7.69
N PHE A 39 -4.27 -6.08 -6.37
CA PHE A 39 -5.48 -5.99 -5.56
C PHE A 39 -5.40 -4.80 -4.60
N LEU A 40 -6.16 -3.75 -4.91
CA LEU A 40 -6.20 -2.50 -4.15
C LEU A 40 -7.26 -2.55 -3.05
N SER A 41 -6.94 -1.95 -1.91
CA SER A 41 -7.88 -1.74 -0.81
C SER A 41 -8.95 -0.71 -1.15
N PHE A 42 -8.56 0.40 -1.80
CA PHE A 42 -9.44 1.50 -2.16
C PHE A 42 -8.83 2.33 -3.31
N SER A 43 -9.63 3.21 -3.90
CA SER A 43 -9.15 4.16 -4.92
C SER A 43 -8.41 5.32 -4.27
N HIS A 44 -7.18 5.54 -4.71
CA HIS A 44 -6.32 6.63 -4.28
C HIS A 44 -5.14 6.78 -5.24
N SER A 45 -4.73 8.02 -5.55
CA SER A 45 -3.64 8.30 -6.50
C SER A 45 -2.34 7.58 -6.15
N ILE A 46 -1.97 7.57 -4.87
CA ILE A 46 -0.80 6.84 -4.36
C ILE A 46 -0.84 5.33 -4.65
N LEU A 47 -1.98 4.67 -4.42
CA LEU A 47 -2.12 3.23 -4.69
C LEU A 47 -2.16 2.94 -6.19
N GLU A 48 -2.74 3.86 -6.97
CA GLU A 48 -2.74 3.78 -8.43
C GLU A 48 -1.34 3.94 -9.00
N ASP A 49 -0.52 4.87 -8.48
CA ASP A 49 0.88 5.05 -8.86
C ASP A 49 1.73 3.80 -8.50
N CYS A 50 1.49 3.20 -7.33
CA CYS A 50 2.10 1.94 -6.92
C CYS A 50 1.69 0.79 -7.86
N SER A 51 0.40 0.65 -8.13
CA SER A 51 -0.16 -0.35 -9.06
C SER A 51 0.45 -0.20 -10.46
N GLN A 52 0.45 1.01 -11.00
CA GLN A 52 0.92 1.30 -12.35
C GLN A 52 2.42 1.05 -12.50
N SER A 53 3.23 1.48 -11.54
CA SER A 53 4.68 1.23 -11.55
C SER A 53 5.02 -0.27 -11.39
N CYS A 54 4.22 -1.03 -10.65
CA CYS A 54 4.32 -2.48 -10.58
C CYS A 54 4.04 -3.11 -11.95
N ILE A 55 2.91 -2.75 -12.57
CA ILE A 55 2.51 -3.23 -13.90
C ILE A 55 3.57 -2.92 -14.96
N GLU A 56 4.14 -1.71 -14.93
CA GLU A 56 5.20 -1.29 -15.85
C GLU A 56 6.42 -2.20 -15.74
N VAL A 57 6.87 -2.53 -14.53
CA VAL A 57 8.00 -3.45 -14.34
C VAL A 57 7.65 -4.87 -14.75
N LEU A 58 6.47 -5.39 -14.38
CA LEU A 58 6.04 -6.75 -14.77
C LEU A 58 6.03 -6.93 -16.30
N LYS A 59 5.69 -5.88 -17.07
CA LYS A 59 5.71 -5.89 -18.53
C LYS A 59 7.11 -5.94 -19.15
N THR A 60 8.16 -5.64 -18.38
CA THR A 60 9.54 -5.71 -18.86
C THR A 60 10.13 -7.12 -18.77
N PHE A 61 9.47 -8.03 -18.06
CA PHE A 61 9.96 -9.39 -17.89
C PHE A 61 9.75 -10.23 -19.15
N ASP A 62 10.71 -11.10 -19.44
CA ASP A 62 10.54 -12.15 -20.44
C ASP A 62 9.34 -13.04 -20.04
N ASN A 63 8.45 -13.32 -21.00
CA ASN A 63 7.16 -13.99 -20.73
C ASN A 63 6.27 -13.22 -19.74
N SER A 64 6.15 -11.90 -19.92
CA SER A 64 5.35 -11.02 -19.06
C SER A 64 3.95 -11.60 -18.78
N PRO A 65 3.54 -11.74 -17.51
CA PRO A 65 2.22 -12.25 -17.17
C PRO A 65 1.12 -11.26 -17.58
N GLU A 66 -0.08 -11.77 -17.85
CA GLU A 66 -1.26 -10.91 -17.92
C GLU A 66 -1.51 -10.32 -16.53
N VAL A 67 -1.78 -9.01 -16.45
CA VAL A 67 -2.06 -8.37 -15.16
C VAL A 67 -3.53 -8.05 -15.03
N VAL A 68 -4.13 -8.51 -13.94
CA VAL A 68 -5.53 -8.20 -13.58
C VAL A 68 -5.53 -7.27 -12.39
N VAL A 69 -6.15 -6.10 -12.54
CA VAL A 69 -6.29 -5.13 -11.46
C VAL A 69 -7.70 -5.20 -10.89
N VAL A 70 -7.80 -5.33 -9.56
CA VAL A 70 -9.09 -5.33 -8.85
C VAL A 70 -9.02 -4.39 -7.65
N ASN A 71 -10.16 -3.80 -7.28
CA ASN A 71 -10.25 -2.82 -6.19
C ASN A 71 -11.42 -3.15 -5.26
N ALA A 72 -11.13 -3.23 -3.96
CA ALA A 72 -12.11 -3.49 -2.91
C ALA A 72 -13.00 -2.28 -2.60
N GLU A 73 -12.69 -1.08 -3.10
CA GLU A 73 -13.46 0.16 -2.90
C GLU A 73 -13.74 0.42 -1.41
N ASP A 74 -12.73 0.18 -0.57
CA ASP A 74 -12.79 0.34 0.88
C ASP A 74 -13.87 -0.53 1.55
N SER A 75 -14.19 -1.67 0.94
CA SER A 75 -15.21 -2.61 1.42
C SER A 75 -14.62 -3.98 1.72
N VAL A 76 -14.66 -4.37 3.00
CA VAL A 76 -14.25 -5.70 3.47
C VAL A 76 -15.07 -6.82 2.80
N VAL A 77 -16.36 -6.57 2.53
CA VAL A 77 -17.25 -7.53 1.87
C VAL A 77 -16.81 -7.75 0.42
N LYS A 78 -16.58 -6.66 -0.32
CA LYS A 78 -16.08 -6.73 -1.70
C LYS A 78 -14.69 -7.36 -1.73
N ALA A 79 -13.81 -6.98 -0.82
CA ALA A 79 -12.48 -7.54 -0.69
C ALA A 79 -12.51 -9.06 -0.52
N ARG A 80 -13.40 -9.58 0.34
CA ARG A 80 -13.54 -11.02 0.57
C ARG A 80 -14.04 -11.77 -0.67
N LYS A 81 -14.96 -11.17 -1.44
CA LYS A 81 -15.43 -11.73 -2.71
C LYS A 81 -14.28 -11.79 -3.73
N LEU A 82 -13.56 -10.68 -3.92
CA LEU A 82 -12.42 -10.60 -4.83
C LEU A 82 -11.33 -11.60 -4.45
N ALA A 83 -10.93 -11.66 -3.18
CA ALA A 83 -9.92 -12.59 -2.69
C ALA A 83 -10.28 -14.06 -2.97
N ARG A 84 -11.55 -14.45 -2.80
CA ARG A 84 -12.01 -15.81 -3.18
C ARG A 84 -11.90 -16.06 -4.67
N THR A 85 -12.27 -15.09 -5.50
CA THR A 85 -12.11 -15.20 -6.97
C THR A 85 -10.64 -15.37 -7.35
N LEU A 86 -9.74 -14.52 -6.82
CA LEU A 86 -8.30 -14.60 -7.07
C LEU A 86 -7.68 -15.91 -6.57
N HIS A 87 -8.15 -16.41 -5.42
CA HIS A 87 -7.72 -17.70 -4.86
C HIS A 87 -8.11 -18.87 -5.77
N SER A 88 -9.36 -18.91 -6.23
CA SER A 88 -9.89 -20.02 -7.04
C SER A 88 -9.36 -20.05 -8.48
N ASP A 89 -9.00 -18.90 -9.05
CA ASP A 89 -8.47 -18.81 -10.42
C ASP A 89 -7.09 -19.47 -10.54
N GLN A 90 -7.01 -20.61 -11.23
CA GLN A 90 -5.76 -21.37 -11.38
C GLN A 90 -4.71 -20.66 -12.24
N ASN A 91 -5.11 -19.66 -13.04
CA ASN A 91 -4.17 -18.89 -13.86
C ASN A 91 -3.48 -17.79 -13.05
N ILE A 92 -4.02 -17.38 -11.89
CA ILE A 92 -3.36 -16.42 -11.01
C ILE A 92 -2.20 -17.11 -10.29
N VAL A 93 -0.97 -16.69 -10.61
CA VAL A 93 0.27 -17.28 -10.08
C VAL A 93 0.89 -16.45 -8.94
N ALA A 94 0.58 -15.16 -8.84
CA ALA A 94 0.98 -14.30 -7.73
C ALA A 94 -0.03 -13.16 -7.51
N ILE A 95 -0.09 -12.61 -6.30
CA ILE A 95 -1.02 -11.56 -5.90
C ILE A 95 -0.26 -10.43 -5.22
N VAL A 96 -0.23 -9.25 -5.84
CA VAL A 96 0.23 -8.01 -5.23
C VAL A 96 -0.96 -7.35 -4.54
N THR A 97 -0.85 -7.08 -3.24
CA THR A 97 -1.91 -6.40 -2.46
C THR A 97 -1.45 -5.02 -2.03
N LEU A 98 -2.31 -4.02 -2.24
CA LEU A 98 -2.02 -2.61 -1.95
C LEU A 98 -2.98 -2.10 -0.87
N GLY A 99 -2.43 -1.74 0.30
CA GLY A 99 -3.20 -1.30 1.47
C GLY A 99 -3.74 -2.45 2.34
N SER A 100 -4.07 -2.09 3.58
CA SER A 100 -4.38 -3.03 4.68
C SER A 100 -5.56 -3.96 4.40
N ILE A 101 -6.63 -3.49 3.74
CA ILE A 101 -7.85 -4.29 3.52
C ILE A 101 -7.57 -5.46 2.58
N ALA A 102 -6.97 -5.18 1.43
CA ALA A 102 -6.61 -6.19 0.45
C ALA A 102 -5.63 -7.20 1.05
N THR A 103 -4.56 -6.73 1.69
CA THR A 103 -3.53 -7.58 2.30
C THR A 103 -4.11 -8.49 3.39
N LYS A 104 -4.84 -7.93 4.36
CA LYS A 104 -5.38 -8.71 5.48
C LYS A 104 -6.39 -9.74 5.00
N ILE A 105 -7.31 -9.38 4.11
CA ILE A 105 -8.32 -10.32 3.61
C ILE A 105 -7.69 -11.40 2.72
N MET A 106 -6.75 -11.03 1.86
CA MET A 106 -6.06 -12.00 1.01
C MET A 106 -5.25 -13.00 1.84
N SER A 107 -4.54 -12.54 2.87
CA SER A 107 -3.77 -13.39 3.79
C SER A 107 -4.62 -14.43 4.52
N GLN A 108 -5.90 -14.13 4.78
CA GLN A 108 -6.80 -15.06 5.46
C GLN A 108 -7.32 -16.18 4.55
N ILE A 109 -7.20 -16.03 3.23
CA ILE A 109 -7.82 -16.91 2.24
C ILE A 109 -6.78 -17.69 1.46
N GLU A 110 -5.71 -17.04 1.01
CA GLU A 110 -4.70 -17.66 0.16
C GLU A 110 -3.49 -18.13 0.98
N THR A 111 -3.18 -19.42 0.81
CA THR A 111 -2.19 -20.14 1.63
C THR A 111 -1.06 -20.74 0.79
N LYS A 112 -1.15 -20.65 -0.54
CA LYS A 112 -0.22 -21.28 -1.48
C LYS A 112 0.42 -20.25 -2.40
N LYS A 113 -0.37 -19.43 -3.08
CA LYS A 113 0.14 -18.44 -4.04
C LYS A 113 0.90 -17.34 -3.30
N PRO A 114 2.02 -16.83 -3.82
CA PRO A 114 2.71 -15.71 -3.21
C PRO A 114 1.82 -14.46 -3.14
N ILE A 115 1.76 -13.87 -1.95
CA ILE A 115 1.14 -12.59 -1.65
C ILE A 115 2.27 -11.59 -1.38
N ILE A 116 2.36 -10.54 -2.18
CA ILE A 116 3.33 -9.46 -2.02
C ILE A 116 2.55 -8.22 -1.60
N TYR A 117 2.73 -7.72 -0.37
CA TYR A 117 2.05 -6.52 0.09
C TYR A 117 2.93 -5.27 0.00
N ALA A 118 2.29 -4.14 -0.28
CA ALA A 118 2.88 -2.81 -0.24
C ALA A 118 1.83 -1.79 0.20
N ALA A 119 2.29 -0.61 0.60
CA ALA A 119 1.49 0.46 1.20
C ALA A 119 0.69 -0.01 2.43
N VAL A 120 1.35 -0.79 3.29
CA VAL A 120 0.76 -1.22 4.55
C VAL A 120 1.68 -0.82 5.70
N PRO A 121 1.23 0.04 6.63
CA PRO A 121 2.04 0.42 7.79
C PRO A 121 2.52 -0.80 8.57
N GLU A 122 3.80 -0.82 8.94
CA GLU A 122 4.38 -1.90 9.78
C GLU A 122 3.68 -2.01 11.14
N GLY A 123 3.53 -3.24 11.64
CA GLY A 123 3.03 -3.50 12.98
C GLY A 123 2.25 -4.81 13.14
N GLU A 124 1.90 -5.12 14.40
CA GLU A 124 1.19 -6.34 14.81
C GLU A 124 -0.22 -6.50 14.19
N THR A 125 -0.76 -5.48 13.53
CA THR A 125 -2.13 -5.51 13.01
C THR A 125 -2.29 -6.26 11.69
N LEU A 126 -1.19 -6.41 10.93
CA LEU A 126 -1.05 -7.52 10.00
C LEU A 126 -0.62 -8.81 10.72
N ALA A 127 -1.16 -9.11 11.91
CA ALA A 127 -1.03 -10.44 12.51
C ALA A 127 -1.55 -11.48 11.51
N PHE A 128 -0.62 -11.97 10.70
CA PHE A 128 -0.85 -13.01 9.73
C PHE A 128 -0.99 -14.32 10.52
N PRO A 129 -1.79 -15.27 10.02
CA PRO A 129 -1.82 -16.61 10.56
C PRO A 129 -0.39 -17.14 10.84
N LYS A 130 -0.08 -17.40 12.11
CA LYS A 130 1.21 -17.97 12.53
C LYS A 130 1.39 -19.28 11.76
N LYS A 131 2.27 -19.29 10.74
CA LYS A 131 2.71 -20.40 9.85
C LYS A 131 2.63 -20.11 8.34
N GLN A 132 2.10 -18.97 7.87
CA GLN A 132 2.10 -18.67 6.44
C GLN A 132 3.48 -18.24 5.94
N THR A 133 4.00 -18.96 4.95
CA THR A 133 5.31 -18.72 4.31
C THR A 133 5.18 -18.09 2.91
N ASN A 134 3.95 -17.87 2.44
CA ASN A 134 3.65 -17.32 1.12
C ASN A 134 3.41 -15.80 1.14
N ILE A 135 3.72 -15.10 2.24
CA ILE A 135 3.46 -13.67 2.39
C ILE A 135 4.79 -12.93 2.48
N TYR A 136 4.94 -11.92 1.65
CA TYR A 136 6.12 -11.08 1.53
C TYR A 136 5.69 -9.62 1.52
N GLY A 137 6.53 -8.73 2.04
CA GLY A 137 6.24 -7.30 2.13
C GLY A 137 7.35 -6.45 1.53
N VAL A 138 6.96 -5.35 0.91
CA VAL A 138 7.85 -4.22 0.66
C VAL A 138 8.12 -3.51 2.00
N ASN A 139 9.38 -3.13 2.26
CA ASN A 139 9.73 -2.34 3.43
C ASN A 139 9.50 -0.84 3.14
N ASP A 140 8.24 -0.43 3.23
CA ASP A 140 7.80 0.95 3.02
C ASP A 140 7.38 1.68 4.31
N SER A 141 8.03 1.30 5.42
CA SER A 141 7.84 1.93 6.72
C SER A 141 8.19 3.39 6.76
N LEU A 142 7.41 4.15 7.54
CA LEU A 142 7.61 5.57 7.76
C LEU A 142 8.67 5.82 8.85
N ASP A 143 9.43 6.91 8.71
CA ASP A 143 10.23 7.41 9.82
C ASP A 143 9.32 8.18 10.79
N ILE A 144 8.77 7.45 11.76
CA ILE A 144 7.85 8.04 12.73
C ILE A 144 8.57 9.09 13.59
N ASN A 145 9.88 8.96 13.84
CA ASN A 145 10.62 10.01 14.55
C ASN A 145 10.64 11.30 13.74
N GLN A 146 10.92 11.19 12.43
CA GLN A 146 10.94 12.34 11.55
C GLN A 146 9.55 12.99 11.43
N CYS A 147 8.47 12.21 11.45
CA CYS A 147 7.10 12.73 11.46
C CYS A 147 6.76 13.48 12.75
N CYS A 148 7.11 12.90 13.90
CA CYS A 148 6.92 13.56 15.18
C CYS A 148 7.74 14.85 15.28
N PHE A 149 8.98 14.83 14.77
CA PHE A 149 9.83 16.01 14.71
C PHE A 149 9.25 17.09 13.78
N ALA A 150 8.66 16.71 12.64
CA ALA A 150 8.04 17.67 11.74
C ALA A 150 6.88 18.44 12.37
N ILE A 151 6.10 17.80 13.25
CA ILE A 151 5.05 18.47 14.03
C ILE A 151 5.65 19.60 14.89
N GLN A 152 6.78 19.33 15.56
CA GLN A 152 7.49 20.32 16.38
C GLN A 152 8.14 21.43 15.53
N ALA A 153 8.66 21.10 14.34
CA ALA A 153 9.29 22.06 13.44
C ALA A 153 8.29 23.07 12.85
N VAL A 154 7.06 22.63 12.53
CA VAL A 154 6.02 23.51 11.99
C VAL A 154 5.40 24.39 13.08
N ARG A 155 5.36 23.91 14.33
CA ARG A 155 4.83 24.64 15.48
C ARG A 155 5.79 24.56 16.66
N THR A 156 6.62 25.59 16.81
CA THR A 156 7.47 25.77 17.99
C THR A 156 6.61 25.74 19.25
N ASN A 157 6.98 24.91 20.23
CA ASN A 157 6.22 24.64 21.46
C ASN A 157 4.85 23.99 21.20
N ALA A 158 4.79 22.99 20.33
CA ALA A 158 3.60 22.16 20.21
C ALA A 158 3.25 21.49 21.55
N GLU A 159 1.99 21.55 21.95
CA GLU A 159 1.47 20.97 23.21
C GLU A 159 0.42 19.89 22.96
N SER A 160 -0.26 19.96 21.81
CA SER A 160 -1.36 19.06 21.47
C SER A 160 -1.47 18.79 19.97
N LEU A 161 -1.76 17.54 19.62
CA LEU A 161 -2.07 17.09 18.28
C LEU A 161 -3.50 16.53 18.27
N VAL A 162 -4.29 16.86 17.26
CA VAL A 162 -5.48 16.06 16.94
C VAL A 162 -5.15 15.09 15.82
N TYR A 163 -5.38 13.80 16.04
CA TYR A 163 -5.26 12.77 15.01
C TYR A 163 -6.66 12.45 14.46
N LEU A 164 -6.90 12.72 13.17
CA LEU A 164 -8.14 12.38 12.51
C LEU A 164 -8.11 10.90 12.12
N GLN A 165 -8.68 10.04 12.96
CA GLN A 165 -8.65 8.60 12.78
C GLN A 165 -9.75 8.18 11.78
N PRO A 166 -9.41 7.70 10.57
CA PRO A 166 -10.39 7.11 9.67
C PRO A 166 -10.95 5.84 10.31
N ALA A 167 -12.20 5.51 10.03
CA ALA A 167 -12.70 4.19 10.38
C ALA A 167 -12.09 3.13 9.47
N GLU A 168 -10.96 2.56 9.90
CA GLU A 168 -10.36 1.42 9.24
C GLU A 168 -10.84 0.11 9.89
N PRO A 169 -11.17 -0.91 9.08
CA PRO A 169 -11.59 -2.20 9.61
C PRO A 169 -10.43 -2.97 10.28
N PHE A 170 -9.19 -2.56 10.02
CA PHE A 170 -7.98 -3.13 10.59
C PHE A 170 -7.16 -2.00 11.22
N PRO A 171 -6.80 -2.08 12.51
CA PRO A 171 -6.07 -1.00 13.16
C PRO A 171 -4.67 -0.85 12.54
N SER A 172 -4.08 0.34 12.62
CA SER A 172 -2.69 0.59 12.25
C SER A 172 -1.86 0.84 13.51
N ALA A 173 -0.66 0.25 13.61
CA ALA A 173 0.26 0.53 14.72
C ALA A 173 0.90 1.92 14.62
N LEU A 174 0.90 2.51 13.42
CA LEU A 174 1.45 3.85 13.16
C LEU A 174 0.89 4.91 14.12
N GLN A 175 -0.42 4.90 14.33
CA GLN A 175 -1.10 5.83 15.22
C GLN A 175 -0.58 5.71 16.66
N GLN A 176 -0.51 4.48 17.18
CA GLN A 176 -0.06 4.20 18.55
C GLN A 176 1.41 4.60 18.74
N GLU A 177 2.25 4.39 17.72
CA GLU A 177 3.65 4.79 17.76
C GLU A 177 3.85 6.31 17.70
N ILE A 178 3.06 7.02 16.87
CA ILE A 178 3.02 8.49 16.84
C ILE A 178 2.62 9.01 18.23
N GLU A 179 1.50 8.50 18.78
CA GLU A 179 1.01 8.87 20.10
C GLU A 179 2.10 8.67 21.17
N LYS A 180 2.67 7.47 21.24
CA LYS A 180 3.72 7.14 22.21
C LYS A 180 4.92 8.10 22.14
N LYS A 181 5.42 8.40 20.93
CA LYS A 181 6.59 9.28 20.74
C LYS A 181 6.27 10.75 21.06
N LEU A 182 5.08 11.22 20.69
CA LEU A 182 4.64 12.58 21.00
C LEU A 182 4.40 12.77 22.49
N HIS A 183 3.77 11.80 23.17
CA HIS A 183 3.61 11.81 24.62
C HIS A 183 4.95 11.85 25.35
N ALA A 184 5.93 11.07 24.89
CA ALA A 184 7.30 11.12 25.44
C ALA A 184 7.98 12.50 25.27
N SER A 185 7.50 13.31 24.33
CA SER A 185 7.97 14.68 24.07
C SER A 185 7.08 15.75 24.72
N GLY A 186 6.12 15.36 25.58
CA GLY A 186 5.20 16.27 26.26
C GLY A 186 4.02 16.76 25.41
N ILE A 187 3.80 16.17 24.22
CA ILE A 187 2.71 16.53 23.31
C ILE A 187 1.57 15.54 23.52
N SER A 188 0.41 16.05 23.91
CA SER A 188 -0.81 15.24 24.04
C SER A 188 -1.41 14.93 22.68
N VAL A 189 -1.89 13.69 22.47
CA VAL A 189 -2.63 13.33 21.25
C VAL A 189 -4.10 13.11 21.58
N THR A 190 -4.98 13.79 20.85
CA THR A 190 -6.42 13.56 20.91
C THR A 190 -6.90 12.92 19.62
N GLU A 191 -7.49 11.75 19.74
CA GLU A 191 -8.07 11.03 18.62
C GLU A 191 -9.49 11.51 18.34
N ILE A 192 -9.80 11.72 17.06
CA ILE A 192 -11.17 11.96 16.61
C ILE A 192 -11.46 10.98 15.50
N SER A 193 -12.34 10.01 15.77
CA SER A 193 -12.78 9.06 14.76
C SER A 193 -13.70 9.74 13.74
N VAL A 194 -13.39 9.56 12.47
CA VAL A 194 -14.03 10.19 11.33
C VAL A 194 -14.60 9.14 10.39
N ILE A 195 -15.90 9.28 10.09
CA ILE A 195 -16.59 8.50 9.05
C ILE A 195 -17.31 9.45 8.09
N PRO A 196 -17.60 9.01 6.84
CA PRO A 196 -18.37 9.82 5.89
C PRO A 196 -19.65 10.45 6.48
N ALA A 197 -20.38 9.69 7.31
CA ALA A 197 -21.65 10.14 7.89
C ALA A 197 -21.53 11.30 8.89
N ASN A 198 -20.37 11.47 9.55
CA ASN A 198 -20.18 12.51 10.57
C ASN A 198 -19.02 13.48 10.25
N PHE A 199 -18.46 13.37 9.04
CA PHE A 199 -17.21 14.01 8.64
C PHE A 199 -17.16 15.50 9.00
N LYS A 200 -18.12 16.30 8.51
CA LYS A 200 -18.14 17.75 8.70
C LYS A 200 -18.12 18.15 10.19
N THR A 201 -18.94 17.49 11.01
CA THR A 201 -19.01 17.75 12.45
C THR A 201 -17.70 17.38 13.15
N ARG A 202 -17.05 16.29 12.74
CA ARG A 202 -15.77 15.86 13.32
C ARG A 202 -14.60 16.77 12.93
N ILE A 203 -14.57 17.26 11.69
CA ILE A 203 -13.60 18.28 11.27
C ILE A 203 -13.78 19.56 12.10
N GLN A 204 -15.02 20.04 12.26
CA GLN A 204 -15.27 21.21 13.09
C GLN A 204 -14.84 20.97 14.55
N GLN A 205 -15.15 19.80 15.12
CA GLN A 205 -14.71 19.43 16.46
C GLN A 205 -13.17 19.43 16.59
N ALA A 206 -12.45 18.98 15.56
CA ALA A 206 -10.98 19.02 15.53
C ALA A 206 -10.44 20.45 15.55
N ILE A 207 -11.07 21.35 14.80
CA ILE A 207 -10.74 22.78 14.75
C ILE A 207 -11.02 23.47 16.10
N ASP A 208 -12.19 23.21 16.69
CA ASP A 208 -12.64 23.84 17.94
C ASP A 208 -11.75 23.50 19.13
N LYS A 209 -11.04 22.36 19.08
CA LYS A 209 -10.02 21.99 20.06
C LYS A 209 -8.77 22.87 20.04
N ARG A 210 -8.56 23.66 18.99
CA ARG A 210 -7.39 24.54 18.80
C ARG A 210 -6.04 23.80 19.00
N PRO A 211 -5.80 22.64 18.36
CA PRO A 211 -4.56 21.92 18.55
C PRO A 211 -3.36 22.66 17.96
N SER A 212 -2.16 22.27 18.38
CA SER A 212 -0.91 22.76 17.78
C SER A 212 -0.78 22.32 16.31
N ALA A 213 -1.36 21.17 15.97
CA ALA A 213 -1.48 20.66 14.62
C ALA A 213 -2.60 19.61 14.49
N ILE A 214 -3.01 19.32 13.25
CA ILE A 214 -3.87 18.18 12.92
C ILE A 214 -3.07 17.18 12.08
N PHE A 215 -3.12 15.90 12.46
CA PHE A 215 -2.60 14.80 11.64
C PHE A 215 -3.72 14.14 10.85
N ILE A 216 -3.56 14.07 9.53
CA ILE A 216 -4.47 13.37 8.61
C ILE A 216 -3.73 12.16 8.05
N PRO A 217 -4.09 10.93 8.43
CA PRO A 217 -3.44 9.76 7.88
C PRO A 217 -3.92 9.43 6.47
N PHE A 218 -3.06 8.74 5.72
CA PHE A 218 -3.30 8.15 4.43
C PHE A 218 -4.53 7.23 4.51
N SER A 219 -5.56 7.56 3.76
CA SER A 219 -6.84 6.86 3.81
C SER A 219 -7.70 7.15 2.58
N SER A 220 -8.84 6.46 2.48
CA SER A 220 -9.82 6.70 1.43
C SER A 220 -10.63 8.00 1.61
N LEU A 221 -10.49 8.70 2.75
CA LEU A 221 -11.37 9.82 3.11
C LEU A 221 -11.27 10.99 2.12
N ALA A 222 -10.07 11.42 1.75
CA ALA A 222 -9.87 12.53 0.83
C ALA A 222 -10.46 12.23 -0.56
N HIS A 223 -10.33 10.99 -1.03
CA HIS A 223 -10.95 10.54 -2.28
C HIS A 223 -12.48 10.54 -2.19
N LYS A 224 -13.06 10.06 -1.08
CA LYS A 224 -14.51 9.93 -0.91
C LYS A 224 -15.23 11.25 -0.63
N LEU A 225 -14.58 12.16 0.09
CA LEU A 225 -15.21 13.35 0.67
C LEU A 225 -14.67 14.65 0.08
N GLY A 226 -13.64 14.56 -0.77
CA GLY A 226 -12.90 15.70 -1.29
C GLY A 226 -11.94 16.29 -0.26
N THR A 227 -11.21 17.31 -0.70
CA THR A 227 -10.11 17.93 0.06
C THR A 227 -10.45 19.32 0.59
N ALA A 228 -11.67 19.83 0.34
CA ALA A 228 -12.07 21.19 0.70
C ALA A 228 -11.95 21.51 2.20
N PHE A 229 -12.10 20.50 3.06
CA PHE A 229 -11.96 20.62 4.51
C PHE A 229 -10.54 21.01 4.95
N ILE A 230 -9.52 20.75 4.13
CA ILE A 230 -8.14 21.18 4.38
C ILE A 230 -8.09 22.70 4.47
N GLU A 231 -8.70 23.41 3.51
CA GLU A 231 -8.74 24.87 3.54
C GLU A 231 -9.57 25.41 4.72
N ASP A 232 -10.60 24.70 5.17
CA ASP A 232 -11.35 25.09 6.38
C ASP A 232 -10.50 25.00 7.65
N ILE A 233 -9.63 23.99 7.77
CA ILE A 233 -8.65 23.88 8.87
C ILE A 233 -7.59 24.99 8.75
N LEU A 234 -7.07 25.25 7.55
CA LEU A 234 -5.99 26.22 7.33
C LEU A 234 -6.42 27.66 7.59
N LYS A 235 -7.69 28.03 7.34
CA LYS A 235 -8.25 29.36 7.70
C LYS A 235 -8.10 29.67 9.20
N GLU A 236 -8.15 28.65 10.03
CA GLU A 236 -8.00 28.74 11.48
C GLU A 236 -6.52 28.71 11.93
N LYS A 237 -5.58 28.75 10.97
CA LYS A 237 -4.13 28.77 11.17
C LYS A 237 -3.59 27.53 11.91
N ILE A 238 -4.28 26.40 11.76
CA ILE A 238 -3.84 25.11 12.29
C ILE A 238 -3.06 24.38 11.19
N PRO A 239 -1.77 24.06 11.40
CA PRO A 239 -1.00 23.31 10.42
C PRO A 239 -1.48 21.86 10.32
N ILE A 240 -1.38 21.32 9.10
CA ILE A 240 -1.76 19.94 8.80
C ILE A 240 -0.49 19.13 8.50
N ILE A 241 -0.36 18.00 9.17
CA ILE A 241 0.67 16.98 8.90
C ILE A 241 -0.03 15.73 8.39
N THR A 242 0.61 14.99 7.49
CA THR A 242 0.04 13.79 6.90
C THR A 242 1.14 12.79 6.54
N ASP A 243 0.79 11.53 6.33
CA ASP A 243 1.59 10.53 5.63
C ASP A 243 1.14 10.31 4.16
N ASP A 244 0.31 11.22 3.64
CA ASP A 244 -0.20 11.23 2.26
C ASP A 244 0.36 12.41 1.46
N PHE A 245 1.34 12.13 0.60
CA PHE A 245 1.94 13.14 -0.27
C PHE A 245 0.95 13.84 -1.21
N SER A 246 -0.17 13.20 -1.54
CA SER A 246 -1.17 13.82 -2.42
C SER A 246 -1.81 15.06 -1.79
N LEU A 247 -1.86 15.13 -0.46
CA LEU A 247 -2.45 16.26 0.26
C LEU A 247 -1.52 17.47 0.36
N VAL A 248 -0.24 17.34 0.00
CA VAL A 248 0.71 18.48 -0.04
C VAL A 248 0.22 19.54 -1.01
N ALA A 249 -0.22 19.12 -2.21
CA ALA A 249 -0.76 20.03 -3.22
C ALA A 249 -2.11 20.66 -2.83
N GLU A 250 -2.82 20.01 -1.90
CA GLU A 250 -4.12 20.43 -1.38
C GLU A 250 -4.00 21.36 -0.16
N GLY A 251 -2.80 21.46 0.43
CA GLY A 251 -2.53 22.41 1.51
C GLY A 251 -1.94 21.80 2.78
N ALA A 252 -1.63 20.50 2.81
CA ALA A 252 -0.88 19.94 3.94
C ALA A 252 0.46 20.66 4.09
N CYS A 253 0.79 21.05 5.33
CA CYS A 253 2.04 21.75 5.64
C CYS A 253 3.23 20.80 5.52
N VAL A 254 3.06 19.56 5.99
CA VAL A 254 4.08 18.52 5.89
C VAL A 254 3.45 17.20 5.49
N ALA A 255 4.10 16.51 4.57
CA ALA A 255 3.85 15.09 4.34
C ALA A 255 5.12 14.28 4.65
N CYS A 256 4.96 13.26 5.48
CA CYS A 256 5.90 12.16 5.59
C CYS A 256 5.54 11.06 4.61
N GLY A 257 6.49 10.25 4.18
CA GLY A 257 6.13 9.08 3.41
C GLY A 257 7.32 8.42 2.76
N VAL A 258 7.00 7.47 1.88
CA VAL A 258 7.93 6.86 0.94
C VAL A 258 7.46 7.10 -0.49
N ASP A 259 8.34 6.87 -1.46
CA ASP A 259 7.96 6.86 -2.86
C ASP A 259 7.24 5.54 -3.21
N PHE A 260 5.92 5.57 -3.22
CA PHE A 260 5.10 4.38 -3.52
C PHE A 260 5.26 3.87 -4.97
N LYS A 261 5.82 4.65 -5.90
CA LYS A 261 6.24 4.11 -7.20
C LYS A 261 7.43 3.17 -7.05
N LYS A 262 8.34 3.45 -6.11
CA LYS A 262 9.40 2.50 -5.74
C LYS A 262 8.81 1.26 -5.07
N SER A 263 7.79 1.41 -4.22
CA SER A 263 7.08 0.25 -3.66
C SER A 263 6.54 -0.68 -4.76
N GLY A 264 5.87 -0.11 -5.77
CA GLY A 264 5.34 -0.88 -6.89
C GLY A 264 6.43 -1.60 -7.69
N ARG A 265 7.55 -0.91 -7.97
CA ARG A 265 8.71 -1.52 -8.64
C ARG A 265 9.32 -2.66 -7.83
N GLN A 266 9.54 -2.47 -6.52
CA GLN A 266 10.06 -3.54 -5.64
C GLN A 266 9.08 -4.72 -5.57
N ALA A 267 7.77 -4.48 -5.47
CA ALA A 267 6.77 -5.54 -5.48
C ALA A 267 6.83 -6.39 -6.77
N ALA A 268 6.98 -5.75 -7.93
CA ALA A 268 7.15 -6.46 -9.21
C ALA A 268 8.46 -7.28 -9.26
N GLN A 269 9.56 -6.74 -8.73
CA GLN A 269 10.82 -7.49 -8.61
C GLN A 269 10.67 -8.71 -7.70
N MET A 270 9.96 -8.60 -6.58
CA MET A 270 9.67 -9.75 -5.72
C MET A 270 8.86 -10.82 -6.47
N VAL A 271 7.85 -10.41 -7.24
CA VAL A 271 7.09 -11.32 -8.11
C VAL A 271 8.00 -12.06 -9.08
N TYR A 272 8.94 -11.36 -9.72
CA TYR A 272 9.94 -11.98 -10.61
C TYR A 272 10.72 -13.10 -9.93
N HIS A 273 11.35 -12.80 -8.78
CA HIS A 273 12.16 -13.77 -8.05
C HIS A 273 11.33 -14.97 -7.55
N LEU A 274 10.06 -14.75 -7.21
CA LEU A 274 9.15 -15.79 -6.75
C LEU A 274 8.66 -16.70 -7.89
N LEU A 275 8.50 -16.17 -9.10
CA LEU A 275 7.98 -16.93 -10.24
C LEU A 275 9.06 -17.66 -11.06
N ASN A 276 10.30 -17.17 -11.12
CA ASN A 276 11.33 -17.74 -11.98
C ASN A 276 12.01 -19.03 -11.47
N GLN A 277 11.44 -19.72 -10.46
CA GLN A 277 11.73 -21.09 -9.96
C GLN A 277 13.20 -21.49 -9.65
N GLN A 278 14.21 -20.68 -9.96
CA GLN A 278 15.61 -20.93 -9.63
C GLN A 278 16.06 -20.02 -8.48
N GLN A 279 15.75 -20.44 -7.26
CA GLN A 279 16.56 -20.28 -6.04
C GLN A 279 17.23 -18.92 -5.71
N ASP A 280 16.83 -17.79 -6.29
CA ASP A 280 17.36 -16.47 -5.88
C ASP A 280 16.67 -15.97 -4.61
N ILE A 281 16.71 -16.82 -3.59
CA ILE A 281 16.24 -16.54 -2.24
C ILE A 281 17.06 -15.39 -1.66
N GLU A 282 18.34 -15.28 -2.01
CA GLU A 282 19.21 -14.19 -1.54
C GLU A 282 18.84 -12.84 -2.17
N GLY A 283 18.55 -12.79 -3.48
CA GLY A 283 18.01 -11.60 -4.14
C GLY A 283 16.65 -11.20 -3.58
N LEU A 284 15.75 -12.16 -3.37
CA LEU A 284 14.46 -11.92 -2.72
C LEU A 284 14.63 -11.36 -1.30
N LYS A 285 15.51 -11.97 -0.48
CA LYS A 285 15.84 -11.48 0.87
C LYS A 285 16.40 -10.07 0.83
N LYS A 286 17.28 -9.77 -0.13
CA LYS A 286 17.87 -8.44 -0.30
C LYS A 286 16.79 -7.40 -0.59
N ILE A 287 15.85 -7.70 -1.49
CA ILE A 287 14.74 -6.78 -1.81
C ILE A 287 13.81 -6.60 -0.61
N ILE A 288 13.44 -7.68 0.08
CA ILE A 288 12.62 -7.61 1.31
C ILE A 288 13.28 -6.72 2.37
N ALA A 289 14.60 -6.85 2.53
CA ALA A 289 15.36 -6.13 3.54
C ALA A 289 15.70 -4.69 3.13
N GLU A 290 15.50 -4.28 1.88
CA GLU A 290 15.85 -2.96 1.39
C GLU A 290 14.75 -1.94 1.74
N PRO A 291 14.95 -1.06 2.74
CA PRO A 291 13.97 -0.05 3.08
C PRO A 291 13.87 0.97 1.95
N LEU A 292 12.66 1.43 1.67
CA LEU A 292 12.48 2.57 0.78
C LEU A 292 13.00 3.85 1.43
N PRO A 293 13.60 4.76 0.63
CA PRO A 293 14.01 6.07 1.14
C PRO A 293 12.80 6.85 1.69
N GLN A 294 12.82 7.07 3.00
CA GLN A 294 11.84 7.90 3.68
C GLN A 294 12.07 9.36 3.31
N THR A 295 10.98 10.08 3.06
CA THR A 295 10.99 11.48 2.66
C THR A 295 10.00 12.26 3.51
N THR A 296 10.44 13.42 3.98
CA THR A 296 9.56 14.40 4.60
C THR A 296 9.60 15.68 3.78
N THR A 297 8.42 16.08 3.31
CA THR A 297 8.22 17.19 2.39
C THR A 297 7.47 18.32 3.09
N PHE A 298 8.04 19.51 3.08
CA PHE A 298 7.46 20.72 3.63
C PHE A 298 6.88 21.60 2.51
N ASN A 299 5.63 22.03 2.67
CA ASN A 299 4.99 23.02 1.82
C ASN A 299 5.29 24.43 2.35
N GLU A 300 6.41 25.02 1.91
CA GLU A 300 6.86 26.31 2.44
C GLU A 300 5.86 27.44 2.19
N ASP A 301 5.10 27.37 1.10
CA ASP A 301 4.15 28.43 0.76
C ASP A 301 2.95 28.43 1.69
N VAL A 302 2.39 27.25 2.00
CA VAL A 302 1.33 27.14 3.00
C VAL A 302 1.85 27.57 4.37
N ILE A 303 3.03 27.10 4.77
CA ILE A 303 3.62 27.42 6.08
C ILE A 303 3.84 28.93 6.22
N ARG A 304 4.34 29.59 5.16
CA ARG A 304 4.48 31.05 5.10
C ARG A 304 3.13 31.75 5.14
N ARG A 305 2.13 31.26 4.41
CA ARG A 305 0.74 31.77 4.39
C ARG A 305 0.10 31.71 5.78
N LEU A 306 0.40 30.68 6.56
CA LEU A 306 -0.06 30.54 7.94
C LEU A 306 0.71 31.41 8.95
N GLY A 307 1.79 32.08 8.52
CA GLY A 307 2.66 32.89 9.38
C GLY A 307 3.56 32.06 10.31
N LEU A 308 3.75 30.77 10.00
CA LEU A 308 4.58 29.86 10.79
C LEU A 308 6.06 30.03 10.42
N LYS A 309 6.95 29.85 11.40
CA LYS A 309 8.40 29.99 11.21
C LYS A 309 9.09 28.64 11.40
N ILE A 310 9.72 28.15 10.35
CA ILE A 310 10.63 27.00 10.43
C ILE A 310 12.07 27.50 10.53
N ASN A 311 12.83 26.96 11.49
CA ASN A 311 14.22 27.31 11.68
C ASN A 311 15.09 26.85 10.50
N ARG A 312 16.18 27.59 10.21
CA ARG A 312 17.11 27.24 9.12
C ARG A 312 17.72 25.84 9.25
N THR A 313 17.93 25.37 10.49
CA THR A 313 18.50 24.03 10.74
C THR A 313 17.53 22.93 10.35
N GLU A 314 16.25 23.08 10.73
CA GLU A 314 15.16 22.16 10.35
C GLU A 314 15.00 22.13 8.83
N ARG A 315 14.97 23.29 8.16
CA ARG A 315 14.83 23.36 6.68
C ARG A 315 15.89 22.57 5.90
N LYS A 316 17.10 22.41 6.43
CA LYS A 316 18.17 21.66 5.76
C LYS A 316 18.00 20.14 5.87
N GLN A 317 17.18 19.67 6.80
CA GLN A 317 16.92 18.25 7.02
C GLN A 317 15.74 17.72 6.17
N PHE A 318 15.02 18.60 5.47
CA PHE A 318 13.78 18.26 4.76
C PHE A 318 13.80 18.66 3.30
N ARG A 319 13.05 17.90 2.48
CA ARG A 319 12.72 18.35 1.13
C ARG A 319 11.68 19.46 1.24
N SER A 320 11.89 20.54 0.51
CA SER A 320 11.00 21.71 0.51
C SER A 320 10.44 21.94 -0.88
N ILE A 321 9.12 22.13 -0.98
CA ILE A 321 8.45 22.45 -2.24
C ILE A 321 7.87 23.86 -2.16
N ILE A 322 8.04 24.62 -3.24
CA ILE A 322 7.45 25.95 -3.47
C ILE A 322 6.58 25.84 -4.72
N PHE A 323 5.27 26.00 -4.59
CA PHE A 323 4.33 26.05 -5.70
C PHE A 323 4.18 27.49 -6.16
N LYS A 324 4.86 27.86 -7.26
CA LYS A 324 4.82 29.24 -7.78
C LYS A 324 3.51 29.58 -8.50
N ASP A 325 2.76 28.58 -9.02
CA ASP A 325 1.42 28.77 -9.61
C ASP A 325 0.59 27.47 -9.75
N ASN A 326 -0.72 27.58 -10.05
CA ASN A 326 -1.65 26.43 -10.18
C ASN A 326 -1.24 25.38 -11.26
N LYS A 327 -0.38 25.73 -12.23
CA LYS A 327 0.19 24.78 -13.21
C LYS A 327 1.29 23.90 -12.59
N ASP A 328 2.01 24.40 -11.59
CA ASP A 328 3.08 23.66 -10.91
C ASP A 328 2.54 22.58 -9.97
N LYS A 329 1.29 22.73 -9.49
CA LYS A 329 0.60 21.71 -8.69
C LYS A 329 0.48 20.36 -9.41
N LYS A 330 0.28 20.36 -10.74
CA LYS A 330 0.25 19.13 -11.57
C LYS A 330 1.65 18.67 -12.01
N ALA A 331 2.64 19.56 -11.99
CA ALA A 331 4.01 19.27 -12.39
C ALA A 331 4.84 18.68 -11.25
N ALA A 332 4.69 19.15 -10.00
CA ALA A 332 5.37 18.58 -8.82
C ALA A 332 4.98 17.12 -8.56
N VAL A 333 3.73 16.75 -8.87
CA VAL A 333 3.24 15.34 -8.84
C VAL A 333 3.88 14.49 -9.96
N LYS A 334 4.40 15.12 -11.03
CA LYS A 334 5.05 14.46 -12.18
C LYS A 334 6.58 14.57 -12.19
N SER A 335 7.18 15.49 -11.44
CA SER A 335 8.61 15.85 -11.54
C SER A 335 9.52 15.16 -10.55
N ASP A 336 9.05 14.16 -9.80
CA ASP A 336 9.92 13.18 -9.11
C ASP A 336 10.58 12.21 -10.13
N LYS A 337 11.17 12.76 -11.19
CA LYS A 337 12.25 12.09 -11.92
C LYS A 337 13.54 12.41 -11.19
N PRO A 338 14.24 11.43 -10.58
CA PRO A 338 15.63 11.63 -10.24
C PRO A 338 16.44 11.70 -11.54
N ASP A 339 17.53 12.47 -11.49
CA ASP A 339 18.55 12.56 -12.54
C ASP A 339 18.77 11.21 -13.24
N THR A 340 18.62 11.22 -14.55
CA THR A 340 19.12 10.18 -15.43
C THR A 340 20.64 10.13 -15.37
N ASP A 341 21.17 8.90 -15.43
CA ASP A 341 22.56 8.50 -15.67
C ASP A 341 23.54 8.53 -14.48
N LYS A 342 23.81 7.34 -13.93
CA LYS A 342 24.98 6.53 -14.35
C LYS A 342 25.03 5.14 -13.68
N ASN A 343 25.31 4.15 -14.54
CA ASN A 343 25.94 2.86 -14.27
C ASN A 343 25.09 1.72 -13.66
N TYR A 344 24.53 0.90 -14.55
CA TYR A 344 24.53 -0.55 -14.37
C TYR A 344 24.91 -1.20 -15.71
N SER A 345 26.11 -1.76 -15.78
CA SER A 345 26.54 -2.65 -16.87
C SER A 345 26.46 -4.07 -16.31
N PRO A 346 25.76 -5.00 -16.97
CA PRO A 346 25.67 -6.38 -16.48
C PRO A 346 26.94 -7.14 -16.83
N ALA A 347 27.39 -7.98 -15.88
CA ALA A 347 28.20 -9.16 -16.13
C ALA A 347 27.38 -10.37 -15.70
#